data_AF-A0AAQ0QD97-F1
#
_entry.id   AF-A0AAQ0QD97-F1
#
_cell.length_a   1.000
_cell.length_b   1.000
_cell.length_c   1.000
_cell.angle_alpha   90.00
_cell.angle_beta   90.00
_cell.angle_gamma   90.00
#
_symmetry.space_group_name_H-M   'P 1'
#
loop_
_entity.id
_entity.type
_entity.pdbx_description
1 polymer ?
#
loop_
_entity_poly.entity_id
_entity_poly.type
_entity_poly.pdbx_seq_one_letter_code
_entity_poly.pdbx_strand_id
1 'polypeptide(L)'
;DGELRVQTLPRGFAWLDTGTHDSLAEASIYVEVLEKRQGLKIACLEGIAYRQGWISRERMIEIAKPMLKNQYGQYLMKVIDEIDRTDSPNLD
;
A
#
# COMPACT_ATOMS: atom_id res chain seq x y z
N ASP A 1 7.27 33.29 -14.45
CA ASP A 1 8.44 32.40 -14.37
C ASP A 1 8.96 32.32 -12.94
N GLY A 2 9.28 31.11 -12.45
CA GLY A 2 9.84 30.90 -11.10
C GLY A 2 9.01 30.05 -10.12
N GLU A 3 7.94 29.41 -10.56
CA GLU A 3 7.07 28.60 -9.68
C GLU A 3 7.48 27.11 -9.58
N LEU A 4 8.48 26.68 -10.36
CA LEU A 4 8.97 25.30 -10.31
C LEU A 4 9.61 25.00 -8.94
N ARG A 5 9.08 23.99 -8.25
CA ARG A 5 9.66 23.42 -7.03
C ARG A 5 10.20 22.03 -7.32
N VAL A 6 11.39 21.73 -6.80
CA VAL A 6 12.05 20.43 -6.94
C VAL A 6 12.26 19.83 -5.55
N GLN A 7 11.96 18.54 -5.40
CA GLN A 7 12.25 17.76 -4.20
C GLN A 7 13.15 16.58 -4.58
N THR A 8 14.31 16.50 -3.94
CA THR A 8 15.26 15.40 -4.14
C THR A 8 14.86 14.20 -3.31
N LEU A 9 14.83 13.02 -3.92
CA LEU A 9 14.67 11.76 -3.21
C LEU A 9 16.04 11.29 -2.69
N PRO A 10 16.30 11.31 -1.37
CA PRO A 10 17.59 10.90 -0.84
C PRO A 10 17.78 9.38 -0.93
N ARG A 11 19.00 8.92 -0.65
CA ARG A 11 19.30 7.49 -0.56
C ARG A 11 18.37 6.82 0.45
N GLY A 12 17.82 5.66 0.07
CA GLY A 12 16.83 4.92 0.85
C GLY A 12 15.46 4.86 0.18
N PHE A 13 15.18 5.79 -0.75
CA PHE A 13 14.03 5.70 -1.64
C PHE A 13 14.29 4.75 -2.80
N ALA A 14 13.25 4.04 -3.23
CA ALA A 14 13.25 3.28 -4.48
C ALA A 14 12.34 3.99 -5.49
N TRP A 15 12.90 4.26 -6.67
CA TRP A 15 12.16 4.73 -7.83
C TRP A 15 12.34 3.69 -8.93
N LEU A 16 11.25 3.00 -9.26
CA LEU A 16 11.26 1.86 -10.18
C LEU A 16 10.79 2.32 -11.55
N ASP A 17 11.55 1.97 -12.59
CA ASP A 17 11.14 2.15 -13.98
C ASP A 17 10.38 0.90 -14.47
N THR A 18 9.39 1.12 -15.33
CA THR A 18 8.59 0.07 -15.96
C THR A 18 8.54 0.24 -17.49
N GLY A 19 9.45 1.04 -18.05
CA GLY A 19 9.52 1.36 -19.48
C GLY A 19 10.05 0.24 -20.38
N THR A 20 10.64 -0.81 -19.82
CA THR A 20 11.12 -2.00 -20.55
C THR A 20 10.63 -3.30 -19.91
N HIS A 21 10.65 -4.41 -20.66
CA HIS A 21 10.28 -5.72 -20.10
C HIS A 21 11.15 -6.11 -18.90
N ASP A 22 12.46 -5.86 -18.98
CA ASP A 22 13.39 -6.17 -17.91
C ASP A 22 13.14 -5.29 -16.67
N SER A 23 13.01 -3.96 -16.85
CA SER A 23 12.76 -3.04 -15.73
C SER A 23 11.41 -3.31 -15.05
N LEU A 24 10.38 -3.66 -15.81
CA LEU A 24 9.09 -4.08 -15.25
C LEU A 24 9.21 -5.36 -14.42
N ALA A 25 9.99 -6.35 -14.89
CA ALA A 25 10.20 -7.59 -14.15
C ALA A 25 10.97 -7.32 -12.83
N GLU A 26 12.00 -6.49 -12.88
CA GLU A 26 12.75 -6.06 -11.69
C GLU A 26 11.85 -5.32 -10.69
N ALA A 27 11.01 -4.40 -11.16
CA ALA A 27 10.07 -3.67 -10.31
C ALA A 27 9.06 -4.61 -9.63
N SER A 28 8.59 -5.62 -10.37
CA SER A 28 7.65 -6.62 -9.85
C SER A 28 8.28 -7.46 -8.74
N ILE A 29 9.53 -7.91 -8.95
CA ILE A 29 10.30 -8.67 -7.96
C ILE A 29 10.56 -7.80 -6.72
N TYR A 30 10.91 -6.53 -6.91
CA TYR A 30 11.17 -5.59 -5.81
C TYR A 30 9.96 -5.46 -4.88
N VAL A 31 8.77 -5.22 -5.45
CA VAL A 31 7.51 -5.13 -4.70
C VAL A 31 7.21 -6.44 -3.98
N GLU A 32 7.30 -7.57 -4.68
CA GLU A 32 7.01 -8.89 -4.11
C GLU A 32 7.88 -9.19 -2.86
N VAL A 33 9.17 -8.90 -2.94
CA VAL A 33 10.11 -9.13 -1.83
C VAL A 33 9.77 -8.26 -0.62
N LEU A 34 9.46 -6.98 -0.84
CA LEU A 34 9.11 -6.07 0.26
C LEU A 34 7.81 -6.50 0.94
N GLU A 35 6.77 -6.80 0.15
CA GLU A 35 5.48 -7.22 0.71
C GLU A 35 5.60 -8.50 1.53
N LYS A 36 6.39 -9.48 1.06
CA LYS A 36 6.61 -10.74 1.78
C LYS A 36 7.39 -10.57 3.07
N ARG A 37 8.35 -9.64 3.13
CA ARG A 37 9.19 -9.43 4.32
C ARG A 37 8.54 -8.54 5.37
N GLN A 38 7.83 -7.50 4.96
CA GLN A 38 7.21 -6.55 5.87
C GLN A 38 5.77 -6.94 6.24
N GLY A 39 5.11 -7.78 5.43
CA GLY A 39 3.72 -8.16 5.64
C GLY A 39 2.71 -7.05 5.30
N LEU A 40 3.18 -5.96 4.70
CA LEU A 40 2.37 -4.83 4.22
C LEU A 40 2.21 -4.90 2.70
N LYS A 41 1.09 -4.38 2.19
CA LYS A 41 0.86 -4.25 0.76
C LYS A 41 1.27 -2.87 0.28
N ILE A 42 2.05 -2.80 -0.79
CA ILE A 42 2.44 -1.53 -1.42
C ILE A 42 1.27 -1.07 -2.30
N ALA A 43 0.91 0.21 -2.19
CA ALA A 43 -0.18 0.82 -2.98
C ALA A 43 -1.56 0.12 -2.83
N CYS A 44 -1.87 -0.44 -1.65
CA CYS A 44 -3.21 -0.93 -1.32
C CYS A 44 -4.19 0.25 -1.17
N LEU A 45 -5.01 0.49 -2.19
CA LEU A 45 -5.88 1.66 -2.27
C LEU A 45 -6.94 1.69 -1.16
N GLU A 46 -7.56 0.55 -0.86
CA GLU A 46 -8.55 0.43 0.20
C GLU A 46 -7.93 0.67 1.58
N GLY A 47 -6.72 0.16 1.81
CA GLY A 47 -5.96 0.40 3.03
C GLY A 47 -5.63 1.87 3.22
N ILE A 48 -5.19 2.55 2.16
CA ILE A 48 -4.93 4.01 2.18
C ILE A 48 -6.22 4.77 2.46
N ALA A 49 -7.30 4.47 1.73
CA ALA A 49 -8.59 5.13 1.90
C ALA A 49 -9.15 4.96 3.32
N TYR A 50 -8.99 3.78 3.91
CA TYR A 50 -9.43 3.51 5.29
C TYR A 50 -8.58 4.28 6.31
N ARG A 51 -7.24 4.23 6.19
CA ARG A 51 -6.31 4.97 7.08
C ARG A 51 -6.50 6.50 7.01
N GLN A 52 -6.88 7.02 5.85
CA GLN A 52 -7.19 8.44 5.64
C GLN A 52 -8.63 8.81 6.05
N GLY A 53 -9.45 7.84 6.47
CA GLY A 53 -10.85 8.07 6.86
C GLY A 53 -11.80 8.35 5.69
N TRP A 54 -11.41 8.06 4.45
CA TRP A 54 -12.25 8.25 3.26
C TRP A 54 -13.35 7.19 3.14
N ILE A 55 -13.13 6.00 3.72
CA ILE A 55 -14.13 4.93 3.82
C ILE A 55 -14.29 4.48 5.26
N SER A 56 -15.49 4.04 5.63
CA SER A 56 -15.75 3.49 6.96
C SER A 56 -15.27 2.05 7.10
N ARG A 57 -15.24 1.57 8.34
CA ARG A 57 -14.91 0.18 8.68
C ARG A 57 -15.84 -0.81 8.00
N GLU A 58 -17.14 -0.52 8.01
CA GLU A 58 -18.17 -1.34 7.37
C GLU A 58 -17.93 -1.44 5.87
N ARG A 59 -17.56 -0.31 5.25
CA ARG A 59 -17.25 -0.26 3.82
C ARG A 59 -16.01 -1.08 3.48
N MET A 60 -14.96 -1.00 4.31
CA MET A 60 -13.76 -1.82 4.14
C MET A 60 -14.09 -3.32 4.25
N ILE A 61 -14.94 -3.72 5.20
CA ILE A 61 -15.39 -5.12 5.35
C ILE A 61 -16.19 -5.59 4.13
N GLU A 62 -17.10 -4.75 3.61
CA GLU A 62 -17.85 -5.07 2.39
C GLU A 62 -16.94 -5.35 1.20
N ILE A 63 -15.89 -4.55 1.03
CA ILE A 63 -14.92 -4.73 -0.06
C ILE A 63 -14.07 -5.99 0.19
N ALA A 64 -13.66 -6.25 1.43
CA ALA A 64 -12.85 -7.42 1.77
C ALA A 64 -13.58 -8.76 1.61
N LYS A 65 -14.88 -8.80 1.94
CA LYS A 65 -15.74 -10.01 1.92
C LYS A 65 -15.60 -10.87 0.65
N PRO A 66 -15.79 -10.36 -0.58
CA PRO A 66 -15.66 -11.18 -1.80
C PRO A 66 -14.23 -11.74 -2.00
N MET A 67 -13.22 -11.10 -1.41
CA MET A 67 -11.81 -11.44 -1.59
C MET A 67 -11.21 -12.26 -0.44
N LEU A 68 -11.98 -12.62 0.59
CA LEU A 68 -11.47 -13.33 1.78
C LEU A 68 -10.77 -14.67 1.49
N LYS A 69 -11.06 -15.27 0.34
CA LYS A 69 -10.41 -16.51 -0.13
C LYS A 69 -8.97 -16.31 -0.59
N ASN A 70 -8.54 -15.07 -0.86
CA ASN A 70 -7.19 -14.75 -1.28
C ASN A 70 -6.45 -13.90 -0.24
N GLN A 71 -5.14 -13.77 -0.43
CA GLN A 71 -4.26 -13.04 0.50
C GLN A 71 -4.60 -11.54 0.59
N TYR A 72 -5.16 -10.95 -0.46
CA TYR A 72 -5.52 -9.53 -0.48
C TYR A 72 -6.70 -9.25 0.44
N GLY A 73 -7.81 -10.00 0.32
CA GLY A 73 -8.96 -9.83 1.22
C GLY A 73 -8.61 -10.12 2.68
N GLN A 74 -7.75 -11.11 2.93
CA GLN A 74 -7.22 -11.38 4.28
C GLN A 74 -6.36 -10.22 4.80
N TYR A 75 -5.57 -9.59 3.94
CA TYR A 75 -4.78 -8.40 4.30
C TYR A 75 -5.69 -7.22 4.68
N LEU A 76 -6.76 -6.96 3.93
CA LEU A 76 -7.71 -5.88 4.25
C LEU A 76 -8.31 -6.03 5.65
N MET A 77 -8.65 -7.27 6.05
CA MET A 77 -9.13 -7.54 7.41
C MET A 77 -8.06 -7.27 8.47
N LYS A 78 -6.80 -7.64 8.20
CA LYS A 78 -5.69 -7.34 9.11
C LYS A 78 -5.48 -5.84 9.30
N VAL A 79 -5.65 -5.04 8.26
CA VAL A 79 -5.56 -3.57 8.34
C VAL A 79 -6.65 -3.00 9.26
N ILE A 80 -7.88 -3.52 9.18
CA ILE A 80 -8.95 -3.15 10.12
C ILE A 80 -8.54 -3.49 11.55
N ASP A 81 -8.11 -4.73 11.78
CA ASP A 81 -7.72 -5.21 13.12
C ASP A 81 -6.52 -4.44 13.70
N GLU A 82 -5.59 -3.99 12.86
CA GLU A 82 -4.42 -3.19 13.26
C GLU A 82 -4.89 -1.83 13.80
N ILE A 83 -5.70 -1.11 13.03
CA ILE A 83 -6.19 0.23 13.40
C ILE A 83 -7.09 0.16 14.63
N ASP A 84 -7.96 -0.84 14.71
CA ASP A 84 -8.84 -1.08 15.87
C ASP A 84 -8.02 -1.33 17.17
N ARG A 85 -6.74 -1.75 17.07
CA ARG A 85 -5.86 -2.01 18.23
C ARG A 85 -4.94 -0.85 18.57
N THR A 86 -4.46 -0.13 17.57
CA THR A 86 -3.43 0.90 17.75
C THR A 86 -4.01 2.31 17.84
N ASP A 87 -5.29 2.50 17.47
CA ASP A 87 -5.92 3.81 17.25
C ASP A 87 -5.07 4.74 16.36
N SER A 88 -4.16 4.17 15.55
CA SER A 88 -3.20 4.88 14.73
C SER A 88 -3.32 4.44 13.28
N PRO A 89 -3.42 5.38 12.33
CA PRO A 89 -3.52 5.06 10.93
C PRO A 89 -2.19 4.55 10.35
N ASN A 90 -1.06 4.63 11.07
CA ASN A 90 0.25 4.13 10.65
C ASN A 90 0.61 4.60 9.21
N LEU A 91 0.49 5.92 9.00
CA LEU A 91 0.74 6.62 7.73
C LEU A 91 2.11 7.32 7.68
N ASP A 92 2.90 7.18 8.76
CA ASP A 92 4.20 7.82 8.95
C ASP A 92 5.37 6.94 8.48
#